data_AF-A0ABC8QVM9-F1
#
_entry.id   AF-A0ABC8QVM9-F1
#
_cell.length_a   1.000
_cell.length_b   1.000
_cell.length_c   1.000
_cell.angle_alpha   90.00
_cell.angle_beta   90.00
_cell.angle_gamma   90.00
#
_symmetry.space_group_name_H-M   'P 1'
#
loop_
_entity.id
_entity.type
_entity.pdbx_description
1 polymer ?
#
loop_
_entity_poly.entity_id
_entity_poly.type
_entity_poly.pdbx_seq_one_letter_code
_entity_poly.pdbx_strand_id
1 'polypeptide(L)'
;MQIKVKCSCGEGNCPEWAIVELQGVVEAQPAVQDRLQNLEIGVLCRSSSQGNYTFTVGYHELTGSKVPLKKPMLVLKKIKLLGANEKTESESSRVELEVIGIIRHRILFKARPKALISSSHPNVKERMGAPGFLVPNE
;
A
#
# COMPACT_ATOMS: atom_id res chain seq x y z
N MET A 1 -29.02 -13.64 -10.75
CA MET A 1 -27.81 -14.49 -10.69
C MET A 1 -27.34 -14.55 -9.25
N GLN A 2 -27.16 -15.74 -8.67
CA GLN A 2 -26.65 -15.92 -7.30
C GLN A 2 -25.37 -16.77 -7.36
N ILE A 3 -24.30 -16.32 -6.73
CA ILE A 3 -23.02 -17.05 -6.64
C ILE A 3 -22.91 -17.58 -5.20
N LYS A 4 -22.87 -18.91 -5.05
CA LYS A 4 -22.65 -19.55 -3.75
C LYS A 4 -21.14 -19.65 -3.50
N VAL A 5 -20.68 -19.13 -2.38
CA VAL A 5 -19.28 -19.19 -1.94
C VAL A 5 -19.20 -19.83 -0.56
N LYS A 6 -18.13 -20.57 -0.29
CA LYS A 6 -17.89 -21.15 1.04
C LYS A 6 -17.16 -20.11 1.89
N CYS A 7 -17.74 -19.78 3.04
CA CYS A 7 -17.08 -18.95 4.03
C CYS A 7 -16.54 -19.86 5.14
N SER A 8 -15.22 -19.88 5.34
CA SER A 8 -14.55 -20.66 6.38
C SER A 8 -14.13 -19.82 7.59
N CYS A 9 -14.49 -18.54 7.61
CA CYS A 9 -14.07 -17.55 8.61
C CYS A 9 -14.60 -17.75 10.06
N GLY A 10 -15.24 -18.87 10.38
CA GLY A 10 -16.00 -19.02 11.63
C GLY A 10 -17.20 -18.06 11.72
N GLU A 11 -17.99 -18.14 12.79
CA GLU A 11 -19.13 -17.24 13.01
C GLU A 11 -18.64 -15.79 13.26
N GLY A 12 -18.57 -15.00 12.18
CA GLY A 12 -18.40 -13.55 12.23
C GLY A 12 -16.95 -13.01 12.14
N ASN A 13 -15.93 -13.85 12.12
CA ASN A 13 -14.52 -13.42 12.21
C ASN A 13 -13.77 -13.47 10.87
N CYS A 14 -14.39 -13.06 9.76
CA CYS A 14 -13.62 -12.91 8.52
C CYS A 14 -12.57 -11.79 8.70
N PRO A 15 -11.29 -12.06 8.40
CA PRO A 15 -10.25 -11.04 8.49
C PRO A 15 -10.60 -9.82 7.62
N GLU A 16 -10.41 -8.63 8.16
CA GLU A 16 -10.49 -7.39 7.40
C GLU A 16 -9.14 -7.17 6.68
N TRP A 17 -9.21 -7.07 5.36
CA TRP A 17 -8.09 -6.78 4.48
C TRP A 17 -8.21 -5.33 3.98
N ALA A 18 -7.10 -4.77 3.51
CA ALA A 18 -7.09 -3.46 2.87
C ALA A 18 -6.32 -3.53 1.56
N ILE A 19 -6.73 -2.69 0.60
CA ILE A 19 -5.99 -2.46 -0.63
C ILE A 19 -5.01 -1.31 -0.39
N VAL A 20 -3.77 -1.45 -0.82
CA VAL A 20 -2.83 -0.33 -0.99
C VAL A 20 -2.90 0.10 -2.44
N GLU A 21 -3.41 1.30 -2.71
CA GLU A 21 -3.62 1.83 -4.06
C GLU A 21 -2.71 3.02 -4.32
N LEU A 22 -1.89 2.92 -5.37
CA LEU A 22 -0.89 3.90 -5.78
C LEU A 22 -1.28 4.47 -7.14
N GLN A 23 -1.21 5.79 -7.30
CA GLN A 23 -1.36 6.41 -8.61
C GLN A 23 -0.03 6.37 -9.37
N GLY A 24 0.18 5.31 -10.15
CA GLY A 24 1.40 5.09 -10.93
C GLY A 24 1.73 3.61 -11.07
N VAL A 25 2.98 3.31 -11.40
CA VAL A 25 3.51 1.94 -11.50
C VAL A 25 4.61 1.75 -10.45
N VAL A 26 4.63 0.57 -9.82
CA VAL A 26 5.73 0.15 -8.94
C VAL A 26 6.76 -0.57 -9.82
N GLU A 27 7.91 0.07 -10.01
CA GLU A 27 9.01 -0.47 -10.81
C GLU A 27 9.94 -1.32 -9.96
N ALA A 28 10.14 -2.57 -10.37
CA ALA A 28 11.13 -3.45 -9.77
C ALA A 28 12.54 -3.06 -10.23
N GLN A 29 13.56 -3.28 -9.39
CA GLN A 29 14.94 -3.16 -9.88
C GLN A 29 15.20 -4.24 -10.95
N PRO A 30 16.03 -3.94 -11.98
CA PRO A 30 16.34 -4.90 -13.03
C PRO A 30 16.87 -6.25 -12.53
N ALA A 31 17.60 -6.24 -11.40
CA ALA A 31 18.13 -7.44 -10.78
C ALA A 31 17.05 -8.39 -10.21
N VAL A 32 15.84 -7.87 -9.94
CA VAL A 32 14.71 -8.61 -9.36
C VAL A 32 13.78 -9.16 -10.45
N GLN A 33 13.78 -8.56 -11.64
CA GLN A 33 12.89 -8.91 -12.75
C GLN A 33 11.43 -9.04 -12.26
N ASP A 34 10.71 -10.10 -12.63
CA ASP A 34 9.31 -10.33 -12.24
C ASP A 34 9.15 -11.06 -10.89
N ARG A 35 10.23 -11.31 -10.14
CA ARG A 35 10.21 -12.08 -8.90
C ARG A 35 9.88 -11.21 -7.68
N LEU A 36 8.74 -10.51 -7.73
CA LEU A 36 8.29 -9.61 -6.65
C LEU A 36 7.81 -10.34 -5.37
N GLN A 37 7.56 -11.63 -5.47
CA GLN A 37 7.05 -12.44 -4.35
C GLN A 37 8.02 -12.48 -3.17
N ASN A 38 7.49 -12.25 -1.96
CA ASN A 38 8.22 -12.26 -0.68
C ASN A 38 9.33 -11.21 -0.56
N LEU A 39 9.34 -10.19 -1.41
CA LEU A 39 10.28 -9.07 -1.28
C LEU A 39 9.69 -7.95 -0.44
N GLU A 40 10.53 -7.33 0.36
CA GLU A 40 10.18 -6.09 1.05
C GLU A 40 10.16 -4.94 0.03
N ILE A 41 8.97 -4.42 -0.24
CA ILE A 41 8.77 -3.29 -1.15
C ILE A 41 9.02 -1.97 -0.41
N GLY A 42 8.74 -1.92 0.90
CA GLY A 42 8.85 -0.70 1.68
C GLY A 42 8.05 -0.73 2.98
N VAL A 43 7.92 0.43 3.60
CA VAL A 43 7.35 0.58 4.94
C VAL A 43 6.07 1.40 4.89
N LEU A 44 4.96 0.80 5.35
CA LEU A 44 3.66 1.46 5.49
C LEU A 44 3.45 1.87 6.96
N CYS A 45 3.37 3.17 7.21
CA CYS A 45 3.15 3.73 8.53
C CYS A 45 1.78 4.39 8.62
N ARG A 46 1.11 4.19 9.76
CA ARG A 46 -0.10 4.92 10.13
C ARG A 46 0.27 6.00 11.13
N SER A 47 -0.05 7.26 10.82
CA SER A 47 0.12 8.35 11.79
C SER A 47 -0.82 8.15 12.97
N SER A 48 -0.41 8.62 14.17
CA SER A 48 -1.29 8.69 15.35
C SER A 48 -2.53 9.55 15.10
N SER A 49 -2.44 10.52 14.18
CA SER A 49 -3.59 11.26 13.66
C SER A 49 -4.48 10.35 12.81
N GLN A 50 -5.77 10.28 13.16
CA GLN A 50 -6.70 9.34 12.51
C GLN A 50 -6.78 9.59 10.99
N GLY A 51 -6.46 8.56 10.21
CA GLY A 51 -6.77 8.49 8.77
C GLY A 51 -5.59 8.77 7.83
N ASN A 52 -4.45 9.23 8.35
CA ASN A 52 -3.26 9.54 7.55
C ASN A 52 -2.26 8.38 7.52
N TYR A 53 -1.76 8.07 6.33
CA TYR A 53 -0.78 7.03 6.09
C TYR A 53 0.41 7.59 5.32
N THR A 54 1.60 7.11 5.66
CA THR A 54 2.81 7.31 4.85
C THR A 54 3.29 5.96 4.34
N PHE A 55 3.76 5.94 3.10
CA PHE A 55 4.31 4.74 2.50
C PHE A 55 5.64 5.08 1.85
N THR A 56 6.70 4.44 2.34
CA THR A 56 8.06 4.67 1.88
C THR A 56 8.49 3.52 0.99
N VAL A 57 8.82 3.81 -0.27
CA VAL A 57 9.29 2.83 -1.27
C VAL A 57 10.59 3.36 -1.87
N GLY A 58 11.71 2.68 -1.59
CA GLY A 58 13.04 3.18 -1.94
C GLY A 58 13.28 4.58 -1.35
N TYR A 59 13.59 5.57 -2.21
CA TYR A 59 13.82 6.97 -1.82
C TYR A 59 12.56 7.85 -1.85
N HIS A 60 11.40 7.25 -2.12
CA HIS A 60 10.16 7.97 -2.26
C HIS A 60 9.28 7.80 -1.04
N GLU A 61 8.76 8.92 -0.54
CA GLU A 61 7.69 8.95 0.45
C GLU A 61 6.38 9.36 -0.23
N LEU A 62 5.35 8.54 -0.04
CA LEU A 62 3.99 8.84 -0.45
C LEU A 62 3.15 9.14 0.78
N THR A 63 2.26 10.12 0.64
CA THR A 63 1.24 10.44 1.65
C THR A 63 -0.12 10.02 1.12
N GLY A 64 -0.89 9.36 1.97
CA GLY A 64 -2.17 8.76 1.59
C GLY A 64 -3.16 8.74 2.74
N SER A 65 -4.37 8.31 2.44
CA SER A 65 -5.45 8.25 3.42
C SER A 65 -6.27 6.96 3.29
N LYS A 66 -6.88 6.53 4.39
CA LYS A 66 -7.83 5.42 4.38
C LYS A 66 -9.19 5.90 3.84
N VAL A 67 -9.68 5.24 2.81
CA VAL A 67 -10.93 5.58 2.11
C VAL A 67 -11.85 4.37 2.10
N PRO A 68 -13.13 4.49 2.51
CA PRO A 68 -14.10 3.40 2.40
C PRO A 68 -14.44 3.10 0.94
N LEU A 69 -14.62 1.83 0.62
CA LEU A 69 -15.08 1.38 -0.69
C LEU A 69 -16.61 1.51 -0.77
N LYS A 70 -17.11 2.09 -1.86
CA LYS A 70 -18.56 2.18 -2.14
C LYS A 70 -19.22 0.80 -2.19
N LYS A 71 -18.47 -0.21 -2.61
CA LYS A 71 -18.87 -1.62 -2.66
C LYS A 71 -17.76 -2.45 -2.01
N PRO A 72 -18.00 -3.09 -0.86
CA PRO A 72 -17.04 -4.01 -0.27
C PRO A 72 -16.70 -5.17 -1.21
N MET A 73 -15.48 -5.70 -1.10
CA MET A 73 -15.01 -6.81 -1.92
C MET A 73 -14.73 -8.04 -1.05
N LEU A 74 -15.02 -9.22 -1.58
CA LEU A 74 -14.59 -10.49 -0.98
C LEU A 74 -13.22 -10.87 -1.55
N VAL A 75 -12.33 -11.32 -0.69
CA VAL A 75 -11.07 -11.97 -1.08
C VAL A 75 -11.34 -13.46 -1.19
N LEU A 76 -11.24 -13.99 -2.40
CA LEU A 76 -11.54 -15.40 -2.69
C LEU A 76 -10.24 -16.15 -3.01
N LYS A 77 -10.03 -17.27 -2.33
CA LYS A 77 -8.98 -18.24 -2.67
C LYS A 77 -9.58 -19.33 -3.54
N LYS A 78 -9.00 -19.51 -4.73
CA LYS A 78 -9.37 -20.59 -5.65
C LYS A 78 -8.72 -21.89 -5.18
N ILE A 79 -9.53 -22.90 -4.89
CA ILE A 79 -9.09 -24.24 -4.52
C ILE A 79 -9.39 -25.16 -5.71
N LYS A 80 -8.35 -25.82 -6.22
CA LYS A 80 -8.49 -26.89 -7.22
C LYS A 80 -8.55 -28.21 -6.47
N LEU A 81 -9.69 -28.90 -6.52
CA LEU A 81 -9.78 -30.27 -6.04
C LEU A 81 -9.22 -31.18 -7.13
N LEU A 82 -8.07 -31.80 -6.86
CA LEU A 82 -7.57 -32.91 -7.66
C LEU A 82 -8.34 -34.15 -7.21
N GLY A 83 -9.07 -34.79 -8.12
CA GLY A 83 -9.83 -36.01 -7.81
C GLY A 83 -8.89 -37.07 -7.22
N ALA A 84 -9.17 -37.49 -5.98
CA ALA A 84 -8.53 -38.65 -5.42
C ALA A 84 -9.15 -39.88 -6.07
N ASN A 85 -8.41 -40.49 -7.01
CA ASN A 85 -8.74 -41.70 -7.76
C ASN A 85 -10.03 -41.62 -8.59
N GLU A 86 -9.91 -41.61 -9.91
CA GLU A 86 -10.16 -42.78 -10.76
C GLU A 86 -9.84 -42.43 -12.22
N LYS A 87 -9.32 -43.43 -12.95
CA LYS A 87 -9.09 -43.37 -14.38
C LYS A 87 -10.44 -43.27 -15.10
N THR A 88 -10.92 -42.08 -15.37
CA THR A 88 -11.95 -41.87 -16.40
C THR A 88 -11.85 -40.45 -16.94
N GLU A 89 -11.64 -40.33 -18.24
CA GLU A 89 -11.36 -39.08 -18.99
C GLU A 89 -12.60 -38.15 -19.07
N SER A 90 -13.14 -37.73 -17.93
CA SER A 90 -14.28 -36.81 -17.89
C SER A 90 -14.25 -35.92 -16.65
N GLU A 91 -13.07 -35.55 -16.16
CA GLU A 91 -12.96 -34.72 -14.96
C GLU A 91 -12.95 -33.24 -15.31
N SER A 92 -14.14 -32.63 -15.35
CA SER A 92 -14.25 -31.20 -15.09
C SER A 92 -13.70 -30.95 -13.69
N SER A 93 -12.45 -30.50 -13.58
CA SER A 93 -11.82 -30.19 -12.29
C SER A 93 -12.76 -29.30 -11.46
N ARG A 94 -13.26 -29.80 -10.32
CA ARG A 94 -14.17 -29.03 -9.47
C ARG A 94 -13.38 -27.90 -8.82
N VAL A 95 -13.79 -26.67 -9.12
CA VAL A 95 -13.20 -25.45 -8.56
C VAL A 95 -14.06 -25.00 -7.39
N GLU A 96 -13.47 -24.93 -6.21
CA GLU A 96 -14.09 -24.32 -5.04
C GLU A 96 -13.52 -22.91 -4.82
N LEU A 97 -14.37 -22.00 -4.32
CA LEU A 97 -13.99 -20.64 -3.95
C LEU A 97 -14.23 -20.46 -2.45
N GLU A 98 -13.14 -20.21 -1.74
CA GLU A 98 -13.13 -19.99 -0.30
C GLU A 98 -12.99 -18.49 0.01
N VAL A 99 -13.86 -17.94 0.84
CA VAL A 99 -13.73 -16.58 1.35
C VAL A 99 -12.65 -16.55 2.42
N ILE A 100 -11.58 -15.77 2.19
CA ILE A 100 -10.45 -15.62 3.12
C ILE A 100 -10.33 -14.22 3.72
N GLY A 101 -11.17 -13.28 3.28
CA GLY A 101 -11.16 -11.92 3.80
C GLY A 101 -12.22 -11.03 3.19
N ILE A 102 -12.45 -9.89 3.83
CA ILE A 102 -13.33 -8.83 3.36
C ILE A 102 -12.52 -7.54 3.26
N ILE A 103 -12.69 -6.81 2.16
CA ILE A 103 -12.09 -5.49 1.98
C ILE A 103 -13.20 -4.45 1.98
N ARG A 104 -13.23 -3.59 3.00
CA ARG A 104 -14.16 -2.44 3.05
C ARG A 104 -13.46 -1.11 2.80
N HIS A 105 -12.14 -1.09 2.86
CA HIS A 105 -11.35 0.13 2.74
C HIS A 105 -10.13 -0.08 1.85
N ARG A 106 -9.66 1.01 1.26
CA ARG A 106 -8.36 1.12 0.62
C ARG A 106 -7.53 2.22 1.27
N ILE A 107 -6.22 2.09 1.25
CA ILE A 107 -5.27 3.14 1.58
C ILE A 107 -4.80 3.72 0.25
N LEU A 108 -5.17 4.98 0.01
CA LEU A 108 -5.07 5.61 -1.30
C LEU A 108 -3.97 6.68 -1.30
N PHE A 109 -2.98 6.49 -2.16
CA PHE A 109 -1.85 7.39 -2.38
C PHE A 109 -1.99 8.04 -3.76
N LYS A 110 -2.58 9.24 -3.79
CA LYS A 110 -2.79 10.04 -5.02
C LYS A 110 -1.79 11.17 -5.20
N ALA A 111 -1.13 11.58 -4.12
CA ALA A 111 -0.15 12.65 -4.18
C ALA A 111 1.11 12.20 -4.92
N ARG A 112 1.77 13.13 -5.60
CA ARG A 112 3.07 12.89 -6.23
C ARG A 112 4.09 12.43 -5.16
N PRO A 113 4.86 11.36 -5.40
CA PRO A 113 5.88 10.92 -4.46
C PRO A 113 6.92 12.02 -4.18
N LYS A 114 7.28 12.19 -2.91
CA LYS A 114 8.33 13.12 -2.48
C LYS A 114 9.64 12.38 -2.34
N ALA A 115 10.74 12.96 -2.82
CA ALA A 115 12.06 12.41 -2.56
C ALA A 115 12.47 12.70 -1.11
N LEU A 116 12.93 11.70 -0.38
CA LEU A 116 13.41 11.85 1.01
C LEU A 116 14.60 12.83 1.13
N ILE A 117 15.36 13.02 0.04
CA ILE A 117 16.49 13.94 -0.04
C ILE A 117 16.12 15.39 -0.41
N SER A 118 14.83 15.71 -0.60
CA SER A 118 14.40 17.02 -1.12
C SER A 118 14.37 18.17 -0.09
N SER A 119 14.91 17.99 1.12
CA SER A 119 15.10 19.10 2.06
C SER A 119 16.20 20.04 1.54
N SER A 120 15.82 20.99 0.69
CA SER A 120 16.61 22.20 0.47
C SER A 120 16.72 22.91 1.82
N HIS A 121 17.86 22.78 2.49
CA HIS A 121 18.18 23.67 3.59
C HIS A 121 18.16 25.09 3.02
N PRO A 122 17.30 26.02 3.49
CA PRO A 122 17.45 27.41 3.12
C PRO A 122 18.79 27.86 3.68
N ASN A 123 19.75 28.11 2.78
CA ASN A 123 21.01 28.72 3.16
C ASN A 123 20.68 30.13 3.66
N VAL A 124 20.58 30.29 4.99
CA VAL A 124 20.44 31.59 5.63
C VAL A 124 21.77 32.31 5.38
N LYS A 125 21.84 33.04 4.26
CA LYS A 125 22.94 33.95 3.97
C LYS A 125 22.81 35.11 4.96
N GLU A 126 23.44 34.94 6.11
CA GLU A 126 23.61 35.97 7.12
C GLU A 126 24.30 37.16 6.45
N ARG A 127 23.53 38.23 6.19
CA ARG A 127 24.11 39.51 5.79
C ARG A 127 24.70 40.13 7.04
N MET A 128 26.01 39.96 7.26
CA MET A 128 26.77 40.80 8.18
C MET A 128 26.56 42.27 7.79
N GLY A 129 25.80 42.99 8.60
CA GLY A 129 25.69 44.45 8.52
C GLY A 129 27.04 45.07 8.90
N ALA A 130 27.52 46.00 8.08
CA ALA A 130 28.71 46.79 8.35
C ALA A 130 28.54 47.62 9.63
N PRO A 131 29.58 47.79 10.47
CA PRO A 131 29.49 48.61 11.66
C PRO A 131 29.43 50.09 11.28
N GLY A 132 28.33 50.75 11.63
CA GLY A 132 28.19 52.20 11.52
C GLY A 132 29.14 52.90 12.49
N PHE A 133 29.91 53.86 11.98
CA PHE A 133 30.70 54.80 12.76
C PHE A 133 29.80 55.60 13.71
N LEU A 134 30.04 55.49 15.01
CA LEU A 134 29.56 56.45 15.99
C LEU A 134 30.61 57.56 16.10
N VAL A 135 30.25 58.77 15.69
CA VAL A 135 31.00 59.99 15.97
C VAL A 135 30.64 60.44 17.39
N PRO A 136 31.60 60.63 18.31
CA PRO A 136 31.32 61.27 19.59
C PRO A 136 31.17 62.78 19.39
N ASN A 137 30.09 63.35 19.91
CA ASN A 137 30.05 64.77 20.24
C ASN A 137 30.92 64.99 21.49
N GLU A 138 31.97 65.79 21.36
CA GLU A 138 32.32 66.98 22.16
C GLU A 138 33.71 67.50 21.77
#